data_AF-A0A127PUF1-F1
#
_entry.id   AF-A0A127PUF1-F1
#
_cell.length_a   1.000
_cell.length_b   1.000
_cell.length_c   1.000
_cell.angle_alpha   90.00
_cell.angle_beta   90.00
_cell.angle_gamma   90.00
#
_symmetry.space_group_name_H-M   'P 1'
#
loop_
_entity.id
_entity.type
_entity.pdbx_description
1 polymer ?
#
loop_
_entity_poly.entity_id
_entity_poly.type
_entity_poly.pdbx_seq_one_letter_code
_entity_poly.pdbx_strand_id
1 'polypeptide(L)'
;MKTMYSKRLNQSGMSLIEVLISMLIFSFAILGLVGLQANAVKISFGAEDRTRAALMANEIIATMWTQKTLSPSTTTWQSRLSNPAVSGLPGSATGKVSAADANGVVTITITWQEPSSKTTDSYITQVAMP
;
A
#
# COMPACT_ATOMS: atom_id res chain seq x y z
N MET A 1 -25.46 -33.75 -63.93
CA MET A 1 -24.31 -32.91 -63.56
C MET A 1 -24.86 -31.61 -62.97
N LYS A 2 -24.95 -31.50 -61.63
CA LYS A 2 -25.54 -30.32 -60.95
C LYS A 2 -24.43 -29.30 -60.67
N THR A 3 -24.48 -28.15 -61.30
CA THR A 3 -23.60 -27.00 -61.02
C THR A 3 -24.01 -26.35 -59.70
N MET A 4 -23.12 -26.40 -58.70
CA MET A 4 -23.34 -25.71 -57.43
C MET A 4 -23.12 -24.20 -57.62
N TYR A 5 -24.18 -23.41 -57.45
CA TYR A 5 -24.11 -21.96 -57.52
C TYR A 5 -23.56 -21.42 -56.19
N SER A 6 -22.28 -21.03 -56.19
CA SER A 6 -21.64 -20.36 -55.06
C SER A 6 -22.27 -18.97 -54.87
N LYS A 7 -23.15 -18.82 -53.87
CA LYS A 7 -23.65 -17.51 -53.42
C LYS A 7 -22.46 -16.70 -52.91
N ARG A 8 -21.97 -15.74 -53.69
CA ARG A 8 -21.05 -14.71 -53.16
C ARG A 8 -21.88 -13.80 -52.26
N LEU A 9 -21.57 -13.83 -50.96
CA LEU A 9 -22.14 -12.87 -50.02
C LEU A 9 -21.56 -11.49 -50.36
N ASN A 10 -22.44 -10.54 -50.67
CA ASN A 10 -22.06 -9.14 -50.87
C ASN A 10 -21.57 -8.59 -49.54
N GLN A 11 -20.29 -8.20 -49.48
CA GLN A 11 -19.71 -7.49 -48.35
C GLN A 11 -20.20 -6.04 -48.40
N SER A 12 -21.34 -5.76 -47.76
CA SER A 12 -21.85 -4.40 -47.63
C SER A 12 -21.00 -3.63 -46.62
N GLY A 13 -20.29 -2.62 -47.12
CA GLY A 13 -19.31 -1.85 -46.37
C GLY A 13 -19.89 -1.11 -45.16
N MET A 14 -19.45 -1.53 -43.98
CA MET A 14 -19.44 -0.77 -42.73
C MET A 14 -18.06 -0.88 -42.04
N SER A 15 -16.96 -1.09 -42.79
CA SER A 15 -15.65 -1.36 -42.17
C SER A 15 -15.10 -0.16 -41.39
N LEU A 16 -15.34 1.08 -41.85
CA LEU A 16 -14.84 2.27 -41.17
C LEU A 16 -15.57 2.52 -39.84
N ILE A 17 -16.90 2.35 -39.81
CA ILE A 17 -17.67 2.51 -38.57
C ILE A 17 -17.37 1.37 -37.58
N GLU A 18 -17.14 0.15 -38.06
CA GLU A 18 -16.76 -1.00 -37.23
C GLU A 18 -15.38 -0.80 -36.57
N VAL A 19 -14.39 -0.27 -37.31
CA VAL A 19 -13.08 0.09 -36.74
C VAL A 19 -13.21 1.23 -35.74
N LEU A 20 -14.01 2.26 -36.02
CA LEU A 20 -14.23 3.37 -35.08
C LEU A 20 -14.88 2.90 -33.77
N ILE A 21 -15.88 2.02 -33.84
CA ILE A 21 -16.51 1.42 -32.66
C ILE A 21 -15.52 0.54 -31.91
N SER A 22 -14.71 -0.26 -32.62
CA SER A 22 -13.67 -1.10 -32.00
C SER A 22 -12.63 -0.25 -31.28
N MET A 23 -12.15 0.83 -31.89
CA MET A 23 -11.22 1.77 -31.27
C MET A 23 -11.85 2.50 -30.08
N LEU A 24 -13.13 2.85 -30.15
CA LEU A 24 -13.87 3.45 -29.04
C LEU A 24 -13.94 2.51 -27.84
N ILE A 25 -14.41 1.27 -28.03
CA ILE A 25 -14.50 0.26 -26.97
C ILE A 25 -13.11 -0.03 -26.40
N PHE A 26 -12.10 -0.20 -27.28
CA PHE A 26 -10.73 -0.46 -26.87
C PHE A 26 -10.14 0.68 -26.03
N SER A 27 -10.42 1.94 -26.39
CA SER A 27 -9.98 3.09 -25.60
C SER A 27 -10.55 3.07 -24.18
N PHE A 28 -11.84 2.74 -24.01
CA PHE A 28 -12.44 2.60 -22.69
C PHE A 28 -11.85 1.43 -21.90
N ALA A 29 -11.52 0.31 -22.58
CA ALA A 29 -10.87 -0.83 -21.94
C ALA A 29 -9.50 -0.45 -21.36
N ILE A 30 -8.68 0.31 -22.10
CA ILE A 30 -7.38 0.80 -21.61
C ILE A 30 -7.57 1.73 -20.41
N LEU A 31 -8.52 2.67 -20.47
CA LEU A 31 -8.79 3.57 -19.34
C LEU A 31 -9.20 2.80 -18.09
N GLY A 32 -10.03 1.75 -18.24
CA GLY A 32 -10.38 0.85 -17.14
C GLY A 32 -9.16 0.16 -16.55
N LEU A 33 -8.27 -0.37 -17.40
CA LEU A 33 -7.03 -1.03 -16.96
C LEU A 33 -6.07 -0.07 -16.23
N VAL A 34 -5.89 1.14 -16.75
CA VAL A 34 -5.06 2.18 -16.11
C VAL A 34 -5.64 2.57 -14.76
N GLY A 35 -6.97 2.66 -14.63
CA GLY A 35 -7.63 2.91 -13.35
C GLY A 35 -7.35 1.82 -12.32
N LEU A 36 -7.40 0.54 -12.74
CA LEU A 36 -7.03 -0.59 -11.89
C LEU A 36 -5.55 -0.55 -11.51
N GLN A 37 -4.66 -0.24 -12.46
CA GLN A 37 -3.22 -0.12 -12.21
C GLN A 37 -2.91 1.00 -11.21
N ALA A 38 -3.54 2.17 -11.36
CA ALA A 38 -3.37 3.28 -10.42
C ALA A 38 -3.83 2.91 -9.00
N ASN A 39 -4.90 2.13 -8.87
CA ASN A 39 -5.37 1.64 -7.57
C ASN A 39 -4.38 0.62 -6.97
N ALA A 40 -3.91 -0.34 -7.77
CA ALA A 40 -2.93 -1.32 -7.33
C ALA A 40 -1.65 -0.66 -6.79
N VAL A 41 -1.16 0.39 -7.46
CA VAL A 41 0.00 1.17 -6.99
C VAL A 41 -0.26 1.82 -5.63
N LYS A 42 -1.45 2.40 -5.41
CA LYS A 42 -1.82 2.97 -4.10
C LYS A 42 -1.82 1.92 -2.98
N ILE A 43 -2.38 0.74 -3.26
CA ILE A 43 -2.40 -0.38 -2.30
C ILE A 43 -0.97 -0.80 -1.95
N SER A 44 -0.07 -0.89 -2.95
CA SER A 44 1.33 -1.23 -2.72
C SER A 44 2.04 -0.24 -1.81
N PHE A 45 1.82 1.08 -1.98
CA PHE A 45 2.40 2.09 -1.09
C PHE A 45 1.90 1.95 0.35
N GLY A 46 0.60 1.75 0.57
CA GLY A 46 0.07 1.56 1.92
C GLY A 46 0.60 0.27 2.59
N ALA A 47 0.81 -0.80 1.81
CA ALA A 47 1.45 -2.02 2.30
C ALA A 47 2.93 -1.81 2.66
N GLU A 48 3.66 -1.02 1.87
CA GLU A 48 5.04 -0.65 2.14
C GLU A 48 5.15 0.17 3.43
N ASP A 49 4.30 1.18 3.62
CA ASP A 49 4.26 1.99 4.84
C ASP A 49 3.99 1.12 6.08
N ARG A 50 3.04 0.18 6.00
CA ARG A 50 2.78 -0.78 7.09
C ARG A 50 4.00 -1.65 7.40
N THR A 51 4.74 -2.07 6.37
CA THR A 51 5.97 -2.86 6.53
C THR A 51 7.07 -2.04 7.19
N ARG A 52 7.25 -0.78 6.79
CA ARG A 52 8.19 0.16 7.43
C ARG A 52 7.82 0.41 8.89
N ALA A 53 6.54 0.58 9.21
CA ALA A 53 6.06 0.72 10.58
C ALA A 53 6.38 -0.53 11.42
N ALA A 54 6.15 -1.73 10.89
CA ALA A 54 6.48 -2.98 11.55
C ALA A 54 7.99 -3.12 11.82
N LEU A 55 8.83 -2.76 10.84
CA LEU A 55 10.28 -2.76 10.99
C LEU A 55 10.72 -1.80 12.10
N MET A 56 10.21 -0.57 12.12
CA MET A 56 10.53 0.43 13.14
C MET A 56 10.04 0.02 14.54
N ALA A 57 8.91 -0.68 14.63
CA ALA A 57 8.44 -1.27 15.88
C ALA A 57 9.38 -2.39 16.35
N ASN A 58 9.85 -3.24 15.42
CA ASN A 58 10.79 -4.31 15.76
C ASN A 58 12.17 -3.75 16.16
N GLU A 59 12.63 -2.65 15.54
CA GLU A 59 13.85 -1.96 15.96
C GLU A 59 13.77 -1.52 17.42
N ILE A 60 12.67 -0.84 17.83
CA ILE A 60 12.55 -0.41 19.23
C ILE A 60 12.42 -1.61 20.19
N ILE A 61 11.73 -2.69 19.80
CA ILE A 61 11.68 -3.94 20.58
C ILE A 61 13.09 -4.52 20.76
N ALA A 62 13.89 -4.58 19.70
CA ALA A 62 15.27 -5.06 19.78
C ALA A 62 16.13 -4.18 20.71
N THR A 63 15.92 -2.86 20.70
CA THR A 63 16.62 -1.97 21.66
C THR A 63 16.21 -2.25 23.11
N MET A 64 14.93 -2.50 23.37
CA MET A 64 14.43 -2.88 24.70
C MET A 64 15.09 -4.14 25.22
N TRP A 65 15.18 -5.19 24.39
CA TRP A 65 15.84 -6.45 24.76
C TRP A 65 17.35 -6.28 24.97
N THR A 66 18.01 -5.53 24.10
CA THR A 66 19.46 -5.31 24.18
C THR A 66 19.85 -4.50 25.42
N GLN A 67 19.05 -3.49 25.76
CA GLN A 67 19.27 -2.62 26.92
C GLN A 67 18.63 -3.18 28.20
N LYS A 68 17.88 -4.28 28.11
CA LYS A 68 17.08 -4.87 29.21
C LYS A 68 16.22 -3.83 29.93
N THR A 69 15.55 -2.97 29.16
CA THR A 69 14.71 -1.88 29.68
C THR A 69 13.34 -1.86 29.01
N LEU A 70 12.30 -1.75 29.83
CA LEU A 70 10.92 -1.57 29.38
C LEU A 70 10.64 -0.13 28.92
N SER A 71 11.57 0.79 29.20
CA SER A 71 11.46 2.22 28.89
C SER A 71 12.70 2.69 28.11
N PRO A 72 12.85 2.29 26.83
CA PRO A 72 13.97 2.74 26.00
C PRO A 72 13.83 4.22 25.67
N SER A 73 14.95 4.90 25.40
CA SER A 73 14.91 6.26 24.87
C SER A 73 14.28 6.27 23.47
N THR A 74 13.21 7.03 23.28
CA THR A 74 12.47 7.08 22.01
C THR A 74 12.85 8.28 21.14
N THR A 75 13.70 9.21 21.60
CA THR A 75 13.98 10.47 20.90
C THR A 75 14.57 10.27 19.50
N THR A 76 15.64 9.49 19.39
CA THR A 76 16.31 9.22 18.10
C THR A 76 15.44 8.36 17.19
N TRP A 77 14.75 7.38 17.77
CA TRP A 77 13.81 6.52 17.06
C TRP A 77 12.66 7.33 16.47
N GLN A 78 12.05 8.22 17.25
CA GLN A 78 10.97 9.10 16.83
C GLN A 78 11.42 10.07 15.73
N SER A 79 12.66 10.60 15.81
CA SER A 79 13.22 11.44 14.76
C SER A 79 13.45 10.70 13.44
N ARG A 80 13.80 9.41 13.49
CA ARG A 80 13.91 8.57 12.28
C ARG A 80 12.52 8.22 11.74
N LEU A 81 11.58 7.91 12.64
CA LEU A 81 10.19 7.56 12.29
C LEU A 81 9.51 8.67 11.49
N SER A 82 9.73 9.94 11.86
CA SER A 82 9.15 11.10 11.20
C SER A 82 9.93 11.61 9.99
N ASN A 83 11.03 10.95 9.59
CA ASN A 83 11.89 11.38 8.48
C ASN A 83 11.80 10.42 7.29
N PRO A 84 11.00 10.73 6.25
CA PRO A 84 10.86 9.89 5.07
C PRO A 84 12.17 9.65 4.30
N ALA A 85 13.15 10.55 4.41
CA ALA A 85 14.43 10.43 3.70
C ALA A 85 15.32 9.30 4.25
N VAL A 86 15.05 8.80 5.46
CA VAL A 86 15.78 7.70 6.10
C VAL A 86 14.91 6.48 6.33
N SER A 87 13.96 6.23 5.43
CA SER A 87 12.96 5.14 5.52
C SER A 87 11.90 5.32 6.62
N GLY A 88 11.71 6.55 7.10
CA GLY A 88 10.58 6.91 7.96
C GLY A 88 9.23 6.88 7.23
N LEU A 89 8.18 7.15 7.98
CA LEU A 89 6.80 7.13 7.53
C LEU A 89 6.32 8.53 7.13
N PRO A 90 5.35 8.64 6.21
CA PRO A 90 4.83 9.93 5.77
C PRO A 90 3.97 10.64 6.83
N GLY A 91 3.72 11.93 6.62
CA GLY A 91 2.69 12.67 7.36
C GLY A 91 3.00 12.93 8.84
N SER A 92 4.26 13.16 9.19
CA SER A 92 4.70 13.40 10.58
C SER A 92 4.37 12.24 11.52
N ALA A 93 4.79 11.04 11.13
CA ALA A 93 4.53 9.83 11.88
C ALA A 93 4.99 9.93 13.34
N THR A 94 4.14 9.46 14.24
CA THR A 94 4.34 9.49 15.68
C THR A 94 4.32 8.07 16.23
N GLY A 95 5.26 7.77 17.10
CA GLY A 95 5.40 6.50 17.77
C GLY A 95 5.30 6.68 19.28
N LYS A 96 4.53 5.80 19.93
CA LYS A 96 4.36 5.77 21.38
C LYS A 96 4.69 4.38 21.89
N VAL A 97 5.50 4.35 22.94
CA VAL A 97 5.79 3.16 23.73
C VAL A 97 5.07 3.32 25.06
N SER A 98 4.15 2.41 25.39
CA SER A 98 3.45 2.46 26.68
C SER A 98 4.38 2.05 27.82
N ALA A 99 4.04 2.44 29.05
CA ALA A 99 4.60 1.77 30.22
C ALA A 99 4.23 0.28 30.19
N ALA A 100 5.05 -0.55 30.84
CA ALA A 100 4.73 -1.95 31.04
C ALA A 100 3.49 -2.11 31.92
N ASP A 101 2.60 -3.01 31.54
CA ASP A 101 1.44 -3.37 32.35
C ASP A 101 1.83 -4.25 33.56
N ALA A 102 0.83 -4.68 34.35
CA ALA A 102 1.04 -5.54 35.51
C ALA A 102 1.68 -6.90 35.18
N ASN A 103 1.66 -7.31 33.90
CA ASN A 103 2.23 -8.55 33.39
C ASN A 103 3.58 -8.33 32.67
N GLY A 104 4.13 -7.10 32.69
CA GLY A 104 5.37 -6.78 32.01
C GLY A 104 5.24 -6.58 30.49
N VAL A 105 4.03 -6.38 29.98
CA VAL A 105 3.75 -6.19 28.54
C VAL A 105 3.82 -4.70 28.18
N VAL A 106 4.58 -4.38 27.16
CA VAL A 106 4.71 -3.05 26.56
C VAL A 106 3.98 -3.02 25.22
N THR A 107 3.12 -2.01 25.04
CA THR A 107 2.41 -1.77 23.78
C THR A 107 3.11 -0.66 23.01
N ILE A 108 3.46 -0.95 21.76
CA ILE A 108 4.06 0.00 20.83
C ILE A 108 3.00 0.37 19.80
N THR A 109 2.71 1.65 19.70
CA THR A 109 1.73 2.23 18.76
C THR A 109 2.44 3.20 17.85
N ILE A 110 2.43 2.94 16.55
CA ILE A 110 2.94 3.82 15.52
C ILE A 110 1.75 4.33 14.71
N THR A 111 1.66 5.64 14.53
CA THR A 111 0.60 6.31 13.76
C THR A 111 1.22 7.18 12.69
N TRP A 112 0.69 7.13 11.47
CA TRP A 112 1.13 7.97 10.36
C TRP A 112 -0.05 8.39 9.50
N GLN A 113 0.19 9.30 8.57
CA GLN A 113 -0.82 9.74 7.61
C GLN A 113 -0.26 9.59 6.21
N GLU A 114 -0.88 8.76 5.38
CA GLU A 114 -0.49 8.62 3.98
C GLU A 114 -0.69 9.94 3.22
N PRO A 115 0.17 10.33 2.27
CA PRO A 115 -0.04 11.56 1.51
C PRO A 115 -1.33 11.57 0.68
N SER A 116 -1.82 10.37 0.33
CA SER A 116 -3.01 10.19 -0.51
C SER A 116 -4.32 10.15 0.29
N SER A 117 -4.26 10.08 1.62
CA SER A 117 -5.39 9.89 2.52
C SER A 117 -5.34 10.89 3.67
N LYS A 118 -6.49 11.49 4.03
CA LYS A 118 -6.57 12.30 5.26
C LYS A 118 -6.75 11.45 6.52
N THR A 119 -6.93 10.14 6.37
CA THR A 119 -7.11 9.21 7.48
C THR A 119 -5.76 8.89 8.12
N THR A 120 -5.73 8.84 9.45
CA THR A 120 -4.55 8.39 10.19
C THR A 120 -4.52 6.87 10.22
N ASP A 121 -3.46 6.28 9.70
CA ASP A 121 -3.16 4.85 9.79
C ASP A 121 -2.40 4.55 11.08
N SER A 122 -2.55 3.31 11.56
CA SER A 122 -1.88 2.87 12.79
C SER A 122 -1.38 1.43 12.70
N TYR A 123 -0.26 1.18 13.39
CA TYR A 123 0.33 -0.12 13.60
C TYR A 123 0.56 -0.31 15.10
N ILE A 124 0.02 -1.40 15.65
CA ILE A 124 0.10 -1.71 17.09
C ILE A 124 0.74 -3.08 17.25
N THR A 125 1.74 -3.18 18.12
CA THR A 125 2.33 -4.46 18.54
C THR A 125 2.52 -4.49 20.05
N GLN A 126 2.47 -5.69 20.63
CA GLN A 126 2.65 -5.93 22.05
C GLN A 126 3.84 -6.85 22.26
N VAL A 127 4.68 -6.51 23.23
CA VAL A 127 5.86 -7.32 23.60
C VAL A 127 5.89 -7.53 25.10
N ALA A 128 6.09 -8.77 25.53
CA ALA A 128 6.43 -9.11 26.91
C ALA A 128 7.94 -9.37 26.98
N MET A 129 8.59 -8.91 28.06
CA MET A 129 9.98 -9.29 28.31
C MET A 129 10.04 -10.66 29.02
N PRO A 130 10.96 -11.54 28.61
CA PRO A 130 11.23 -12.79 29.32
C PRO A 130 11.95 -12.56 30.66
#